data_AF-A0A9W7J460-F1
#
_entry.id   AF-A0A9W7J460-F1
#
_cell.length_a   1.000
_cell.length_b   1.000
_cell.length_c   1.000
_cell.angle_alpha   90.00
_cell.angle_beta   90.00
_cell.angle_gamma   90.00
#
_symmetry.space_group_name_H-M   'P 1'
#
loop_
_entity.id
_entity.type
_entity.pdbx_description
1 polymer ?
#
loop_
_entity_poly.entity_id
_entity_poly.type
_entity_poly.pdbx_seq_one_letter_code
_entity_poly.pdbx_strand_id
1 'polypeptide(L)'
;MHETFAEYTARTAFERPLLGGVAYEERVKHSEREKFERQHGWTIKTMKREPSPIRDEYAPVIFSQEIVSYVESLDMMSGEEDRENILRARATGKAVLTSPFRLLGSHHLGVVLTFPVYKSQICVFG
;
A
#
# COMPACT_ATOMS: atom_id res chain seq x y z
N MET A 1 -0.57 -4.58 15.76
CA MET A 1 -0.21 -3.47 14.84
C MET A 1 -1.33 -3.16 13.87
N HIS A 2 -1.95 -4.16 13.22
CA HIS A 2 -3.10 -3.94 12.35
C HIS A 2 -4.28 -3.25 13.07
N GLU A 3 -4.73 -3.79 14.22
CA GLU A 3 -5.77 -3.16 15.06
C GLU A 3 -5.42 -1.71 15.44
N THR A 4 -4.15 -1.46 15.80
CA THR A 4 -3.67 -0.12 16.15
C THR A 4 -3.78 0.86 14.99
N PHE A 5 -3.43 0.42 13.77
CA PHE A 5 -3.55 1.25 12.56
C PHE A 5 -5.02 1.55 12.23
N ALA A 6 -5.88 0.53 12.26
CA ALA A 6 -7.30 0.68 12.00
C ALA A 6 -7.98 1.62 13.01
N GLU A 7 -7.71 1.46 14.31
CA GLU A 7 -8.26 2.31 15.36
C GLU A 7 -7.78 3.77 15.20
N TYR A 8 -6.47 3.97 15.03
CA TYR A 8 -5.90 5.31 14.91
C TYR A 8 -6.44 6.05 13.69
N THR A 9 -6.49 5.38 12.53
CA THR A 9 -6.98 5.98 11.29
C THR A 9 -8.48 6.25 11.34
N ALA A 10 -9.28 5.38 11.98
CA ALA A 10 -10.69 5.65 12.21
C ALA A 10 -10.92 6.88 13.12
N ARG A 11 -10.19 6.97 14.24
CA ARG A 11 -10.32 8.07 15.21
C ARG A 11 -9.92 9.42 14.62
N THR A 12 -8.99 9.44 13.67
CA THR A 12 -8.47 10.65 13.03
C THR A 12 -9.05 10.90 11.64
N ALA A 13 -10.12 10.19 11.23
CA ALA A 13 -10.70 10.34 9.90
C ALA A 13 -11.11 11.80 9.59
N PHE A 14 -11.52 12.56 10.61
CA PHE A 14 -11.87 13.97 10.49
C PHE A 14 -10.71 14.86 10.03
N GLU A 15 -9.46 14.45 10.22
CA GLU A 15 -8.27 15.20 9.77
C GLU A 15 -8.05 15.06 8.26
N ARG A 16 -8.76 14.14 7.59
CA ARG A 16 -8.58 13.80 6.17
C ARG A 16 -9.92 13.91 5.42
N PRO A 17 -10.53 15.10 5.37
CA PRO A 17 -11.92 15.29 4.93
C PRO A 17 -12.19 14.87 3.48
N LEU A 18 -11.16 14.78 2.64
CA LEU A 18 -11.28 14.43 1.22
C LEU A 18 -10.74 13.02 0.88
N LEU A 19 -10.26 12.27 1.87
CA LEU A 19 -9.74 10.91 1.62
C LEU A 19 -10.82 9.86 1.87
N GLY A 20 -11.06 9.01 0.88
CA GLY A 20 -11.98 7.87 0.99
C GLY A 20 -11.46 6.71 1.86
N GLY A 21 -10.23 6.81 2.37
CA GLY A 21 -9.56 5.84 3.23
C GLY A 21 -8.05 5.98 3.15
N VAL A 22 -7.34 5.28 4.04
CA VAL A 22 -5.88 5.20 4.04
C VAL A 22 -5.43 3.76 4.25
N ALA A 23 -4.30 3.42 3.64
CA ALA A 23 -3.65 2.12 3.78
C ALA A 23 -2.13 2.31 3.78
N TYR A 24 -1.42 1.26 4.20
CA TYR A 24 0.02 1.17 4.16
C TYR A 24 0.44 -0.12 3.46
N GLU A 25 1.15 0.06 2.34
CA GLU A 25 1.81 -0.99 1.58
C GLU A 25 3.27 -1.16 1.98
N GLU A 26 3.71 -2.42 2.12
CA GLU A 26 5.10 -2.75 2.38
C GLU A 26 5.80 -3.19 1.09
N ARG A 27 7.02 -2.69 0.85
CA ARG A 27 7.85 -3.22 -0.23
C ARG A 27 8.35 -4.62 0.13
N VAL A 28 8.10 -5.58 -0.75
CA VAL A 28 8.58 -6.95 -0.63
C VAL A 28 9.37 -7.31 -1.88
N LYS A 29 10.65 -7.70 -1.75
CA LYS A 29 11.40 -8.26 -2.90
C LYS A 29 10.96 -9.69 -3.18
N HIS A 30 11.14 -10.17 -4.41
CA HIS A 30 10.85 -11.56 -4.75
C HIS A 30 11.51 -12.58 -3.81
N SER A 31 12.78 -12.37 -3.49
CA SER A 31 13.55 -13.22 -2.57
C SER A 31 12.98 -13.27 -1.15
N GLU A 32 12.15 -12.30 -0.76
CA GLU A 32 11.56 -12.18 0.57
C GLU A 32 10.10 -12.67 0.61
N ARG A 33 9.47 -12.88 -0.57
CA ARG A 33 8.05 -13.18 -0.71
C ARG A 33 7.61 -14.39 0.11
N GLU A 34 8.32 -15.51 0.02
CA GLU A 34 7.92 -16.74 0.71
C GLU A 34 7.95 -16.57 2.25
N LYS A 35 8.94 -15.83 2.76
CA LYS A 35 9.03 -15.51 4.19
C LYS A 35 7.90 -14.57 4.61
N PHE A 36 7.65 -13.54 3.80
CA PHE A 36 6.59 -12.57 4.02
C PHE A 36 5.21 -13.23 4.08
N GLU A 37 4.84 -14.00 3.05
CA GLU A 37 3.53 -14.68 2.98
C GLU A 37 3.33 -15.66 4.15
N ARG A 38 4.37 -16.41 4.53
CA ARG A 38 4.34 -17.30 5.71
C ARG A 38 4.14 -16.55 7.01
N GLN A 39 4.78 -15.40 7.18
CA GLN A 39 4.66 -14.57 8.38
C GLN A 39 3.27 -13.95 8.51
N HIS A 40 2.69 -13.55 7.38
CA HIS A 40 1.38 -12.89 7.34
C HIS A 40 0.19 -13.86 7.26
N GLY A 41 0.40 -15.12 6.87
CA GLY A 41 -0.65 -16.14 6.78
C GLY A 41 -1.55 -16.00 5.55
N TRP A 42 -1.14 -15.22 4.56
CA TRP A 42 -1.87 -15.00 3.29
C TRP A 42 -0.90 -14.78 2.13
N THR A 43 -1.41 -14.93 0.91
CA THR A 43 -0.63 -14.76 -0.33
C THR A 43 -0.81 -13.37 -0.93
N ILE A 44 0.24 -12.84 -1.55
CA ILE A 44 0.18 -11.57 -2.28
C ILE A 44 -0.73 -11.77 -3.51
N LYS A 45 -1.72 -10.90 -3.67
CA LYS A 45 -2.71 -10.97 -4.76
C LYS A 45 -2.59 -9.77 -5.68
N THR A 46 -2.87 -9.94 -6.97
CA THR A 46 -3.06 -8.82 -7.89
C THR A 46 -4.30 -8.01 -7.51
N MET A 47 -4.46 -6.81 -8.07
CA MET A 47 -5.69 -6.01 -7.93
C MET A 47 -6.94 -6.73 -8.46
N LYS A 48 -6.78 -7.76 -9.30
CA LYS A 48 -7.85 -8.66 -9.75
C LYS A 48 -8.15 -9.79 -8.75
N ARG A 49 -7.48 -9.80 -7.59
CA ARG A 49 -7.62 -10.77 -6.50
C ARG A 49 -7.14 -12.18 -6.83
N GLU A 50 -6.29 -12.31 -7.84
CA GLU A 50 -5.60 -13.55 -8.20
C GLU A 50 -4.22 -13.60 -7.54
N PRO A 51 -3.64 -14.78 -7.24
CA PRO A 51 -2.26 -14.87 -6.76
C PRO A 51 -1.30 -14.10 -7.69
N SER A 52 -0.48 -13.20 -7.13
CA SER A 52 0.42 -12.37 -7.94
C SER A 52 1.47 -13.26 -8.64
N PRO A 53 1.72 -13.09 -9.95
CA PRO A 53 2.77 -13.82 -10.65
C PRO A 53 4.16 -13.46 -10.11
N ILE A 54 5.21 -14.11 -10.60
CA ILE A 54 6.58 -13.75 -10.25
C ILE A 54 6.90 -12.35 -10.79
N ARG A 55 7.30 -11.45 -9.89
CA ARG A 55 7.78 -10.08 -10.12
C ARG A 55 9.04 -9.84 -9.29
N ASP A 56 9.86 -8.88 -9.69
CA ASP A 56 11.08 -8.48 -8.97
C ASP A 56 10.77 -7.96 -7.55
N GLU A 57 9.68 -7.18 -7.43
CA GLU A 57 9.16 -6.65 -6.18
C GLU A 57 7.64 -6.51 -6.22
N TYR A 58 7.05 -6.36 -5.04
CA TYR A 58 5.62 -6.19 -4.78
C TYR A 58 5.42 -5.05 -3.79
N ALA A 59 4.20 -4.50 -3.75
CA ALA A 59 3.76 -3.58 -2.70
C ALA A 59 2.42 -4.05 -2.10
N PRO A 60 2.38 -5.19 -1.38
CA PRO A 60 1.18 -5.65 -0.70
C PRO A 60 0.74 -4.71 0.42
N VAL A 61 -0.55 -4.43 0.51
CA VAL A 61 -1.16 -3.72 1.65
C VAL A 61 -1.13 -4.62 2.90
N ILE A 62 -0.50 -4.13 3.97
CA ILE A 62 -0.41 -4.85 5.26
C ILE A 62 -1.22 -4.19 6.38
N PHE A 63 -1.52 -2.89 6.26
CA PHE A 63 -2.41 -2.18 7.17
C PHE A 63 -3.40 -1.33 6.38
N SER A 64 -4.63 -1.26 6.84
CA SER A 64 -5.68 -0.44 6.22
C SER A 64 -6.61 0.11 7.27
N GLN A 65 -7.19 1.26 6.97
CA GLN A 65 -8.39 1.72 7.65
C GLN A 65 -9.54 0.78 7.30
N GLU A 66 -10.43 0.50 8.26
CA GLU A 66 -11.53 -0.47 8.11
C GLU A 66 -12.36 -0.25 6.82
N ILE A 67 -12.62 1.00 6.44
CA ILE A 67 -13.41 1.36 5.25
C ILE A 67 -12.75 0.98 3.91
N VAL A 68 -11.46 0.64 3.92
CA VAL A 68 -10.69 0.17 2.76
C VAL A 68 -10.05 -1.20 3.02
N SER A 69 -10.54 -1.98 3.97
CA SER A 69 -10.01 -3.33 4.29
C SER A 69 -10.01 -4.30 3.10
N TYR A 70 -10.85 -4.06 2.09
CA TYR A 70 -10.87 -4.85 0.85
C TYR A 70 -9.59 -4.76 0.00
N VAL A 71 -8.65 -3.85 0.33
CA VAL A 71 -7.34 -3.75 -0.33
C VAL A 71 -6.24 -4.58 0.35
N GLU A 72 -6.51 -5.18 1.52
CA GLU A 72 -5.54 -6.02 2.21
C GLU A 72 -5.05 -7.16 1.33
N SER A 73 -3.76 -7.51 1.44
CA SER A 73 -3.05 -8.49 0.61
C SER A 73 -2.88 -8.13 -0.88
N LEU A 74 -3.51 -7.05 -1.36
CA LEU A 74 -3.38 -6.64 -2.76
C LEU A 74 -2.04 -5.97 -2.99
N ASP A 75 -1.36 -6.41 -4.04
CA ASP A 75 -0.15 -5.83 -4.61
C ASP A 75 -0.53 -4.56 -5.39
N MET A 76 -0.29 -3.41 -4.77
CA MET A 76 -0.58 -2.12 -5.38
C MET A 76 0.26 -1.87 -6.64
N MET A 77 1.39 -2.56 -6.84
CA MET A 77 2.16 -2.48 -8.08
C MET A 77 1.54 -3.26 -9.25
N SER A 78 0.47 -4.03 -9.02
CA SER A 78 -0.25 -4.72 -10.09
C SER A 78 -1.31 -3.87 -10.80
N GLY A 79 -1.62 -2.68 -10.26
CA GLY A 79 -2.36 -1.61 -10.95
C GLY A 79 -1.39 -0.58 -11.53
N GLU A 80 -1.65 -0.13 -12.75
CA GLU A 80 -0.68 0.73 -13.47
C GLU A 80 -0.54 2.11 -12.82
N GLU A 81 -1.67 2.75 -12.51
CA GLU A 81 -1.72 4.07 -11.90
C GLU A 81 -1.02 4.09 -10.53
N ASP A 82 -1.29 3.07 -9.70
CA ASP A 82 -0.67 2.90 -8.39
C ASP A 82 0.82 2.58 -8.50
N ARG A 83 1.22 1.68 -9.41
CA ARG A 83 2.62 1.33 -9.67
C ARG A 83 3.45 2.56 -10.04
N GLU A 84 2.97 3.38 -10.97
CA GLU A 84 3.65 4.61 -11.36
C GLU A 84 3.77 5.59 -10.18
N ASN A 85 2.71 5.72 -9.37
CA ASN A 85 2.70 6.62 -8.23
C ASN A 85 3.69 6.16 -7.15
N ILE A 86 3.73 4.87 -6.83
CA ILE A 86 4.67 4.28 -5.85
C ILE A 86 6.12 4.52 -6.27
N LEU A 87 6.45 4.25 -7.54
CA LEU A 87 7.80 4.46 -8.06
C LEU A 87 8.20 5.94 -8.00
N ARG A 88 7.30 6.85 -8.37
CA ARG A 88 7.54 8.31 -8.34
C ARG A 88 7.65 8.84 -6.91
N ALA A 89 6.81 8.39 -5.99
CA ALA A 89 6.86 8.76 -4.57
C ALA A 89 8.24 8.42 -4.00
N ARG A 90 8.67 7.17 -4.18
CA ARG A 90 9.96 6.66 -3.73
C ARG A 90 11.14 7.44 -4.33
N ALA A 91 11.11 7.71 -5.63
CA ALA A 91 12.23 8.33 -6.31
C ALA A 91 12.40 9.80 -5.90
N THR A 92 11.29 10.48 -5.60
CA THR A 92 11.30 11.92 -5.29
C THR A 92 11.39 12.25 -3.81
N GLY A 93 11.03 11.31 -2.93
CA GLY A 93 10.93 11.58 -1.48
C GLY A 93 9.76 12.50 -1.13
N LYS A 94 8.78 12.65 -2.03
CA LYS A 94 7.67 13.60 -1.89
C LYS A 94 6.32 12.92 -2.08
N ALA A 95 5.28 13.59 -1.60
CA ALA A 95 3.90 13.23 -1.89
C ALA A 95 3.63 13.36 -3.39
N VAL A 96 2.92 12.38 -3.96
CA VAL A 96 2.59 12.34 -5.39
C VAL A 96 1.13 11.92 -5.61
N LEU A 97 0.55 12.43 -6.70
CA LEU A 97 -0.82 12.13 -7.11
C LEU A 97 -0.83 11.35 -8.43
N THR A 98 -1.79 10.45 -8.58
CA THR A 98 -2.11 9.83 -9.88
C THR A 98 -2.86 10.80 -10.79
N SER A 99 -2.97 10.44 -12.08
CA SER A 99 -4.06 10.93 -12.92
C SER A 99 -5.42 10.42 -12.39
N PRO A 100 -6.55 11.05 -12.72
CA PRO A 100 -7.86 10.55 -12.33
C PRO A 100 -8.16 9.17 -12.92
N PHE A 101 -8.57 8.21 -12.09
CA PHE A 101 -8.98 6.86 -12.52
C PHE A 101 -10.11 6.31 -11.63
N ARG A 102 -10.71 5.18 -12.02
CA ARG A 102 -11.78 4.54 -11.24
C ARG A 102 -11.18 3.76 -10.07
N LEU A 103 -11.46 4.20 -8.86
CA LEU A 103 -10.96 3.58 -7.64
C LEU A 103 -11.54 2.18 -7.44
N LEU A 104 -10.73 1.27 -6.91
CA LEU A 104 -11.14 -0.08 -6.56
C LEU A 104 -12.26 -0.05 -5.50
N GLY A 105 -13.21 -0.98 -5.58
CA GLY A 105 -14.33 -1.09 -4.62
C GLY A 105 -15.50 -0.14 -4.91
N SER A 106 -15.26 1.18 -4.93
CA SER A 106 -16.34 2.18 -5.15
C SER A 106 -16.63 2.47 -6.62
N HIS A 107 -15.67 2.25 -7.52
CA HIS A 107 -15.72 2.65 -8.93
C HIS A 107 -15.90 4.15 -9.18
N HIS A 108 -15.81 4.98 -8.13
CA HIS A 108 -15.81 6.43 -8.23
C HIS A 108 -14.54 6.91 -8.95
N LEU A 109 -14.69 7.98 -9.73
CA LEU A 109 -13.55 8.67 -10.31
C LEU A 109 -12.82 9.44 -9.21
N GLY A 110 -11.54 9.19 -9.03
CA GLY A 110 -10.72 9.83 -7.99
C GLY A 110 -9.24 9.80 -8.32
N VAL A 111 -8.42 10.21 -7.36
CA VAL A 111 -6.96 10.21 -7.43
C VAL A 111 -6.39 9.52 -6.20
N VAL A 112 -5.24 8.87 -6.33
CA VAL A 112 -4.50 8.28 -5.21
C VAL A 112 -3.34 9.20 -4.81
N LEU A 113 -3.23 9.47 -3.52
CA LEU A 113 -2.14 10.22 -2.89
C LEU A 113 -1.19 9.23 -2.20
N THR A 114 0.08 9.22 -2.62
CA THR A 114 1.09 8.29 -2.07
C THR A 114 2.23 9.06 -1.43
N PHE A 115 2.66 8.61 -0.24
CA PHE A 115 3.83 9.10 0.47
C PHE A 115 4.86 7.98 0.61
N PRO A 116 6.16 8.24 0.36
CA PRO A 116 7.18 7.23 0.61
C PRO A 116 7.52 7.16 2.10
N VAL A 117 7.64 5.95 2.63
CA VAL A 117 8.16 5.69 3.98
C VAL A 117 9.53 5.02 3.87
N TYR A 118 10.55 5.58 4.52
CA TYR A 118 11.93 5.08 4.46
C TYR A 118 12.33 4.45 5.81
N LYS A 119 13.11 3.37 5.74
CA LYS A 119 13.82 2.85 6.91
C LYS A 119 14.88 3.88 7.33
N SER A 120 15.00 4.14 8.63
CA SER A 120 16.07 4.98 9.15
C SER A 120 17.43 4.34 8.88
N GLN A 121 18.37 5.11 8.33
CA GLN A 121 19.77 4.71 8.24
C GLN A 121 20.47 4.99 9.57
N ILE A 122 20.14 4.25 10.63
CA ILE A 122 20.95 4.33 11.86
C ILE A 122 22.22 3.50 11.60
N CYS A 123 23.28 4.17 11.15
CA CYS A 123 24.65 3.65 11.28
C CYS A 123 25.00 3.68 12.77
N VAL A 124 24.88 2.55 13.47
CA VAL A 124 25.53 2.38 14.77
C VAL A 124 26.99 2.07 14.48
N PHE A 125 27.86 3.09 14.54
CA PHE A 125 29.28 2.85 14.75
C PHE A 125 29.44 2.46 16.23
N GLY A 126 29.67 1.18 16.47
CA GLY A 126 30.06 0.60 17.75
C GLY A 126 31.34 -0.19 17.59
#